data_AF-A0A6C0TN04-F1
#
_entry.id   AF-A0A6C0TN04-F1
#
_cell.length_a   1.000
_cell.length_b   1.000
_cell.length_c   1.000
_cell.angle_alpha   90.00
_cell.angle_beta   90.00
_cell.angle_gamma   90.00
#
_symmetry.space_group_name_H-M   'P 1'
#
loop_
_entity.id
_entity.type
_entity.pdbx_description
1 polymer ?
#
loop_
_entity_poly.entity_id
_entity_poly.type
_entity_poly.pdbx_seq_one_letter_code
_entity_poly.pdbx_strand_id
1 'polypeptide(L)'
;MRKGTTVAVAGTLAVVSGLAAASPLQWQDNSLTYLYGTDFEIDPKTQQTFTLEHASGWNAGDLFMFIDSIQYNGRKDATGNNSTYYGEIAPRLSLGKLSGQSISFGPVKDVLLAGTYEFGRGDIKNYLLGPAVDLDLPGFDYFQLNTYYRHADTPDGSRGSWQITPVWGYTLAAGKSDILIDGYIDWVVDNDGAGPHANFHFNPQIKYDLGKALDWKAKQFYAGIEYSYWKDKYGIRNSRDFDTNQNLTNLLVKVHF
;
A
#
# COMPACT_ATOMS: atom_id res chain seq x y z
N MET A 1 -59.97 -48.08 36.06
CA MET A 1 -59.40 -47.36 34.89
C MET A 1 -58.72 -46.09 35.39
N ARG A 2 -57.39 -46.03 35.24
CA ARG A 2 -56.52 -44.94 35.72
C ARG A 2 -56.58 -43.76 34.72
N LYS A 3 -56.75 -42.53 35.20
CA LYS A 3 -56.50 -41.31 34.41
C LYS A 3 -55.21 -40.67 34.93
N GLY A 4 -54.22 -40.58 34.04
CA GLY A 4 -52.86 -40.17 34.35
C GLY A 4 -52.72 -38.66 34.52
N THR A 5 -51.82 -38.29 35.43
CA THR A 5 -51.39 -36.91 35.69
C THR A 5 -50.31 -36.54 34.67
N THR A 6 -50.57 -35.54 33.83
CA THR A 6 -49.55 -35.00 32.91
C THR A 6 -48.73 -33.95 33.65
N VAL A 7 -47.47 -34.25 33.92
CA VAL A 7 -46.49 -33.29 34.43
C VAL A 7 -46.00 -32.44 33.26
N ALA A 8 -46.30 -31.15 33.30
CA ALA A 8 -45.73 -30.18 32.37
C ALA A 8 -44.29 -29.87 32.78
N VAL A 9 -43.33 -30.31 31.98
CA VAL A 9 -41.91 -29.91 32.12
C VAL A 9 -41.78 -28.49 31.57
N ALA A 10 -41.60 -27.52 32.46
CA ALA A 10 -41.26 -26.16 32.09
C ALA A 10 -39.83 -26.16 31.52
N GLY A 11 -39.71 -25.84 30.22
CA GLY A 11 -38.43 -25.69 29.55
C GLY A 11 -37.70 -24.45 30.02
N THR A 12 -36.51 -24.62 30.59
CA THR A 12 -35.56 -23.54 30.78
C THR A 12 -35.00 -23.17 29.41
N LEU A 13 -35.49 -22.09 28.79
CA LEU A 13 -34.76 -21.44 27.70
C LEU A 13 -33.45 -20.92 28.27
N ALA A 14 -32.35 -21.63 27.99
CA ALA A 14 -31.02 -21.08 28.16
C ALA A 14 -30.91 -19.88 27.21
N VAL A 15 -30.91 -18.66 27.76
CA VAL A 15 -30.48 -17.47 27.06
C VAL A 15 -28.98 -17.64 26.82
N VAL A 16 -28.63 -18.22 25.67
CA VAL A 16 -27.28 -18.08 25.12
C VAL A 16 -27.20 -16.63 24.66
N SER A 17 -26.80 -15.75 25.58
CA SER A 17 -26.34 -14.41 25.24
C SER A 17 -25.15 -14.60 24.32
N GLY A 18 -25.39 -14.46 23.01
CA GLY A 18 -24.34 -14.44 22.00
C GLY A 18 -23.37 -13.33 22.34
N LEU A 19 -22.20 -13.71 22.85
CA LEU A 19 -21.00 -12.90 22.67
C LEU A 19 -20.78 -12.88 21.16
N ALA A 20 -21.30 -11.86 20.49
CA ALA A 20 -20.84 -11.53 19.15
C ALA A 20 -19.34 -11.29 19.29
N ALA A 21 -18.53 -12.28 18.93
CA ALA A 21 -17.09 -12.09 18.83
C ALA A 21 -16.90 -10.94 17.84
N ALA A 22 -16.32 -9.83 18.30
CA ALA A 22 -16.02 -8.71 17.42
C ALA A 22 -15.20 -9.26 16.23
N SER A 23 -15.64 -8.94 15.01
CA SER A 23 -14.93 -9.36 13.79
C SER A 23 -13.47 -8.93 13.89
N PRO A 24 -12.50 -9.82 13.65
CA PRO A 24 -11.09 -9.44 13.60
C PRO A 24 -10.83 -8.34 12.55
N LEU A 25 -11.56 -8.38 11.43
CA LEU A 25 -11.57 -7.31 10.43
C LEU A 25 -12.45 -6.15 10.92
N GLN A 26 -11.85 -4.96 11.02
CA GLN A 26 -12.49 -3.73 11.49
C GLN A 26 -13.02 -2.89 10.32
N TRP A 27 -12.23 -2.77 9.26
CA TRP A 27 -12.59 -2.06 8.04
C TRP A 27 -11.78 -2.60 6.87
N GLN A 28 -12.29 -2.41 5.66
CA GLN A 28 -11.56 -2.63 4.42
C GLN A 28 -12.00 -1.63 3.36
N ASP A 29 -11.12 -1.39 2.40
CA ASP A 29 -11.35 -0.56 1.23
C ASP A 29 -10.63 -1.19 0.04
N ASN A 30 -11.28 -1.21 -1.12
CA ASN A 30 -10.70 -1.69 -2.37
C ASN A 30 -10.77 -0.58 -3.39
N SER A 31 -9.77 -0.51 -4.26
CA SER A 31 -9.79 0.46 -5.35
C SER A 31 -9.16 -0.05 -6.63
N LEU A 32 -9.59 0.55 -7.74
CA LEU A 32 -9.00 0.36 -9.06
C LEU A 32 -8.53 1.71 -9.57
N THR A 33 -7.25 1.79 -9.92
CA THR A 33 -6.63 2.98 -10.49
C THR A 33 -6.21 2.70 -11.93
N TYR A 34 -6.41 3.68 -12.81
CA TYR A 34 -5.82 3.73 -14.14
C TYR A 34 -4.85 4.90 -14.22
N LEU A 35 -3.64 4.62 -14.69
CA LEU A 35 -2.59 5.58 -14.93
C LEU A 35 -2.23 5.61 -16.42
N TYR A 36 -2.01 6.80 -16.95
CA TYR A 36 -1.41 7.01 -18.27
C TYR A 36 -0.24 7.98 -18.13
N GLY A 37 0.95 7.56 -18.56
CA GLY A 37 2.15 8.40 -18.51
C GLY A 37 3.04 8.27 -19.73
N THR A 38 3.88 9.29 -19.91
CA THR A 38 4.94 9.32 -20.92
C THR A 38 6.29 9.58 -20.25
N ASP A 39 7.36 9.38 -21.01
CA ASP A 39 8.74 9.70 -20.65
C ASP A 39 9.33 8.84 -19.52
N PHE A 40 8.83 7.61 -19.36
CA PHE A 40 9.43 6.61 -18.47
C PHE A 40 10.90 6.33 -18.81
N GLU A 41 11.72 6.15 -17.78
CA GLU A 41 13.13 5.80 -17.94
C GLU A 41 13.34 4.29 -17.71
N ILE A 42 14.34 3.71 -18.38
CA ILE A 42 14.64 2.26 -18.46
C ILE A 42 13.58 1.45 -19.23
N ASP A 43 12.31 1.64 -18.91
CA ASP A 43 11.18 0.96 -19.52
C ASP A 43 10.70 1.70 -20.79
N PRO A 44 9.80 1.09 -21.59
CA PRO A 44 9.18 1.80 -22.70
C PRO A 44 8.52 3.13 -22.27
N LYS A 45 8.79 4.16 -23.07
CA LYS A 45 8.45 5.57 -22.77
C LYS A 45 6.98 5.84 -22.49
N THR A 46 6.05 5.01 -22.96
CA THR A 46 4.61 5.21 -22.70
C THR A 46 4.06 3.99 -22.02
N GLN A 47 3.42 4.21 -20.87
CA GLN A 47 2.83 3.14 -20.08
C GLN A 47 1.37 3.45 -19.74
N GLN A 48 0.58 2.39 -19.71
CA GLN A 48 -0.77 2.37 -19.16
C GLN A 48 -0.79 1.36 -18.02
N THR A 49 -1.08 1.80 -16.81
CA THR A 49 -1.07 0.95 -15.62
C THR A 49 -2.47 0.82 -15.07
N PHE A 50 -2.90 -0.40 -14.81
CA PHE A 50 -4.07 -0.69 -13.98
C PHE A 50 -3.59 -1.22 -12.64
N THR A 51 -3.98 -0.56 -11.56
CA THR A 51 -3.58 -0.90 -10.19
C THR A 51 -4.81 -1.32 -9.40
N LEU A 52 -4.83 -2.55 -8.91
CA LEU A 52 -5.80 -3.01 -7.92
C LEU A 52 -5.18 -2.85 -6.53
N GLU A 53 -5.85 -2.14 -5.63
CA GLU A 53 -5.39 -1.95 -4.25
C GLU A 53 -6.43 -2.49 -3.26
N HIS A 54 -5.93 -3.03 -2.15
CA HIS A 54 -6.73 -3.37 -0.98
C HIS A 54 -6.05 -2.87 0.28
N ALA A 55 -6.80 -2.17 1.13
CA ALA A 55 -6.39 -1.75 2.46
C ALA A 55 -7.38 -2.28 3.49
N SER A 56 -6.89 -2.83 4.60
CA SER A 56 -7.76 -3.26 5.70
C SER A 56 -7.14 -3.08 7.08
N GLY A 57 -7.98 -2.73 8.04
CA GLY A 57 -7.62 -2.62 9.44
C GLY A 57 -8.13 -3.81 10.23
N TRP A 58 -7.27 -4.38 11.06
CA TRP A 58 -7.56 -5.55 11.88
C TRP A 58 -7.38 -5.22 13.37
N ASN A 59 -7.94 -6.07 14.22
CA ASN A 59 -7.71 -6.02 15.67
C ASN A 59 -6.27 -6.40 16.07
N ALA A 60 -5.43 -6.82 15.14
CA ALA A 60 -4.02 -7.16 15.36
C ALA A 60 -3.05 -6.21 14.64
N GLY A 61 -3.55 -5.36 13.72
CA GLY A 61 -2.68 -4.61 12.81
C GLY A 61 -3.43 -4.08 11.59
N ASP A 62 -2.78 -4.07 10.44
CA ASP A 62 -3.35 -3.70 9.15
C ASP A 62 -2.67 -4.44 8.00
N LEU A 63 -3.30 -4.37 6.82
CA LEU A 63 -2.81 -4.93 5.58
C LEU A 63 -3.02 -3.90 4.48
N PHE A 64 -1.95 -3.59 3.74
CA PHE A 64 -2.03 -2.95 2.44
C PHE A 64 -1.53 -3.93 1.37
N MET A 65 -2.14 -3.93 0.20
CA MET A 65 -1.64 -4.65 -0.95
C MET A 65 -2.00 -3.92 -2.24
N PHE A 66 -1.17 -4.09 -3.26
CA PHE A 66 -1.50 -3.66 -4.61
C PHE A 66 -0.92 -4.59 -5.66
N ILE A 67 -1.54 -4.57 -6.85
CA ILE A 67 -1.03 -5.25 -8.05
C ILE A 67 -1.22 -4.34 -9.24
N ASP A 68 -0.12 -4.10 -9.94
CA ASP A 68 -0.04 -3.37 -11.19
C ASP A 68 -0.02 -4.32 -12.39
N SER A 69 -0.83 -3.99 -13.38
CA SER A 69 -0.74 -4.52 -14.75
C SER A 69 -0.34 -3.37 -15.68
N ILE A 70 0.87 -3.46 -16.24
CA ILE A 70 1.51 -2.37 -16.97
C ILE A 70 1.60 -2.75 -18.43
N GLN A 71 1.04 -1.91 -19.31
CA GLN A 71 1.05 -2.09 -20.76
C GLN A 71 1.93 -1.04 -21.43
N TYR A 72 2.88 -1.48 -22.25
CA TYR A 72 3.89 -0.60 -22.89
C TYR A 72 3.43 0.04 -24.20
N ASN A 73 2.11 0.25 -24.35
CA ASN A 73 1.51 0.90 -25.52
C ASN A 73 2.02 0.36 -26.88
N GLY A 74 2.13 -0.97 -27.00
CA GLY A 74 2.59 -1.67 -28.21
C GLY A 74 4.12 -1.74 -28.40
N ARG A 75 4.91 -1.11 -27.52
CA ARG A 75 6.37 -1.26 -27.47
C ARG A 75 6.76 -2.52 -26.69
N LYS A 76 8.03 -2.92 -26.81
CA LYS A 76 8.62 -4.03 -26.06
C LYS A 76 9.74 -3.50 -25.17
N ASP A 77 9.85 -4.08 -23.98
CA ASP A 77 10.99 -3.86 -23.08
C ASP A 77 12.25 -4.59 -23.58
N ALA A 78 13.35 -4.47 -22.84
CA ALA A 78 14.63 -5.09 -23.16
C ALA A 78 14.57 -6.63 -23.20
N THR A 79 13.57 -7.25 -22.56
CA THR A 79 13.35 -8.70 -22.54
C THR A 79 12.35 -9.16 -23.61
N GLY A 80 11.84 -8.23 -24.44
CA GLY A 80 10.92 -8.51 -25.54
C GLY A 80 9.45 -8.57 -25.14
N ASN A 81 9.10 -8.24 -23.89
CA ASN A 81 7.72 -8.24 -23.40
C ASN A 81 7.04 -6.91 -23.73
N ASN A 82 5.76 -6.95 -24.11
CA ASN A 82 4.94 -5.75 -24.37
C ASN A 82 4.13 -5.28 -23.16
N SER A 83 4.35 -5.93 -22.01
CA SER A 83 3.66 -5.71 -20.76
C SER A 83 4.54 -6.15 -19.59
N THR A 84 4.14 -5.82 -18.37
CA THR A 84 4.66 -6.45 -17.15
C THR A 84 3.61 -6.43 -16.05
N TYR A 85 3.92 -7.04 -14.91
CA TYR A 85 3.15 -6.88 -13.69
C TYR A 85 4.10 -6.79 -12.50
N TYR A 86 3.66 -6.10 -11.46
CA TYR A 86 4.34 -5.95 -10.19
C TYR A 86 3.29 -5.89 -9.07
N GLY A 87 3.62 -6.28 -7.86
CA GLY A 87 2.70 -6.16 -6.75
C GLY A 87 3.37 -6.33 -5.41
N GLU A 88 2.69 -5.87 -4.38
CA GLU A 88 3.15 -5.89 -3.01
C GLU A 88 2.05 -6.34 -2.05
N ILE A 89 2.46 -7.06 -1.01
CA ILE A 89 1.63 -7.42 0.14
C ILE A 89 2.36 -6.95 1.39
N ALA A 90 1.83 -5.93 2.05
CA ALA A 90 2.45 -5.23 3.16
C ALA A 90 1.62 -5.35 4.46
N PRO A 91 1.69 -6.48 5.17
CA PRO A 91 1.07 -6.61 6.48
C PRO A 91 1.88 -5.90 7.58
N ARG A 92 1.19 -5.31 8.55
CA ARG A 92 1.81 -4.77 9.76
C ARG A 92 1.10 -5.30 11.00
N LEU A 93 1.87 -5.66 12.02
CA LEU A 93 1.38 -6.13 13.31
C LEU A 93 1.60 -5.05 14.37
N SER A 94 0.51 -4.61 14.99
CA SER A 94 0.51 -3.55 15.98
C SER A 94 0.78 -4.10 17.38
N LEU A 95 1.84 -3.61 18.02
CA LEU A 95 2.16 -4.00 19.40
C LEU A 95 1.09 -3.47 20.36
N GLY A 96 0.54 -2.27 20.13
CA GLY A 96 -0.51 -1.72 20.98
C GLY A 96 -1.79 -2.56 20.93
N LYS A 97 -2.24 -2.92 19.73
CA LYS A 97 -3.42 -3.76 19.54
C LYS A 97 -3.23 -5.18 20.09
N LEU A 98 -2.08 -5.81 19.82
CA LEU A 98 -1.79 -7.18 20.27
C LEU A 98 -1.63 -7.29 21.79
N SER A 99 -1.05 -6.27 22.44
CA SER A 99 -0.88 -6.24 23.90
C SER A 99 -2.13 -5.79 24.65
N GLY A 100 -3.10 -5.18 23.95
CA GLY A 100 -4.27 -4.54 24.55
C GLY A 100 -3.92 -3.26 25.35
N GLN A 101 -2.70 -2.74 25.20
CA GLN A 101 -2.23 -1.54 25.89
C GLN A 101 -1.91 -0.44 24.86
N SER A 102 -2.19 0.81 25.22
CA SER A 102 -1.75 1.93 24.37
C SER A 102 -0.24 2.07 24.44
N ILE A 103 0.44 1.97 23.30
CA ILE A 103 1.87 2.26 23.15
C ILE A 103 1.99 3.58 22.39
N SER A 104 1.80 4.69 23.12
CA SER A 104 1.87 6.04 22.56
C SER A 104 2.82 6.92 23.36
N PHE A 105 3.61 7.73 22.67
CA PHE A 105 4.52 8.71 23.28
C PHE A 105 4.83 9.85 22.31
N GLY A 106 4.56 11.10 22.72
CA GLY A 106 4.70 12.25 21.83
C GLY A 106 3.87 12.07 20.55
N PRO A 107 4.46 12.23 19.34
CA PRO A 107 3.75 12.03 18.08
C PRO A 107 3.57 10.54 17.73
N VAL A 108 4.21 9.60 18.43
CA VAL A 108 4.07 8.17 18.15
C VAL A 108 2.74 7.67 18.71
N LYS A 109 1.87 7.18 17.81
CA LYS A 109 0.56 6.63 18.13
C LYS A 109 0.61 5.12 18.39
N ASP A 110 1.49 4.43 17.68
CA ASP A 110 1.67 2.99 17.78
C ASP A 110 3.06 2.57 17.28
N VAL A 111 3.52 1.41 17.72
CA VAL A 111 4.75 0.76 17.27
C VAL A 111 4.37 -0.60 16.68
N LEU A 112 4.89 -0.90 15.50
CA LEU A 112 4.50 -2.05 14.71
C LEU A 112 5.71 -2.84 14.22
N LEU A 113 5.49 -4.12 13.94
CA LEU A 113 6.35 -4.91 13.08
C LEU A 113 5.73 -4.92 11.68
N ALA A 114 6.43 -4.37 10.71
CA ALA A 114 5.98 -4.29 9.32
C ALA A 114 6.74 -5.31 8.46
N GLY A 115 6.03 -5.93 7.53
CA GLY A 115 6.61 -6.75 6.48
C GLY A 115 6.13 -6.30 5.10
N THR A 116 6.89 -6.62 4.06
CA THR A 116 6.45 -6.48 2.67
C THR A 116 6.98 -7.64 1.85
N TYR A 117 6.10 -8.26 1.09
CA TYR A 117 6.47 -9.19 0.04
C TYR A 117 6.18 -8.53 -1.30
N GLU A 118 7.23 -8.38 -2.11
CA GLU A 118 7.12 -7.84 -3.46
C GLU A 118 7.29 -8.95 -4.48
N PHE A 119 6.54 -8.89 -5.57
CA PHE A 119 6.64 -9.85 -6.65
C PHE A 119 6.39 -9.22 -8.02
N GLY A 120 6.96 -9.81 -9.07
CA GLY A 120 6.76 -9.31 -10.43
C GLY A 120 7.12 -10.30 -11.52
N ARG A 121 6.98 -9.87 -12.77
CA ARG A 121 7.43 -10.64 -13.93
C ARG A 121 8.94 -10.89 -13.87
N GLY A 122 9.38 -12.08 -14.30
CA GLY A 122 10.81 -12.39 -14.39
C GLY A 122 11.44 -12.82 -13.07
N ASP A 123 10.67 -13.50 -12.21
CA ASP A 123 11.11 -14.02 -10.90
C ASP A 123 11.59 -12.95 -9.91
N ILE A 124 11.03 -11.74 -10.03
CA ILE A 124 11.23 -10.68 -9.05
C ILE A 124 10.52 -11.09 -7.77
N LYS A 125 11.27 -11.25 -6.68
CA LYS A 125 10.77 -11.51 -5.33
C LYS A 125 11.62 -10.76 -4.31
N ASN A 126 11.01 -9.94 -3.47
CA ASN A 126 11.71 -9.29 -2.36
C ASN A 126 10.94 -9.52 -1.05
N TYR A 127 11.68 -9.72 0.03
CA TYR A 127 11.16 -9.82 1.38
C TYR A 127 11.73 -8.69 2.22
N LEU A 128 10.84 -7.93 2.84
CA LEU A 128 11.15 -6.81 3.70
C LEU A 128 10.55 -7.09 5.08
N LEU A 129 11.33 -6.82 6.13
CA LEU A 129 10.86 -6.94 7.51
C LEU A 129 11.56 -5.91 8.39
N GLY A 130 10.79 -5.23 9.24
CA GLY A 130 11.39 -4.34 10.23
C GLY A 130 10.39 -3.51 11.03
N PRO A 131 10.89 -2.62 11.90
CA PRO A 131 10.04 -1.80 12.74
C PRO A 131 9.29 -0.73 11.93
N ALA A 132 8.09 -0.40 12.39
CA ALA A 132 7.31 0.72 11.88
C ALA A 132 6.67 1.50 13.03
N VAL A 133 6.35 2.76 12.76
CA VAL A 133 5.60 3.62 13.68
C VAL A 133 4.48 4.33 12.93
N ASP A 134 3.32 4.40 13.57
CA ASP A 134 2.26 5.30 13.14
C ASP A 134 2.41 6.62 13.91
N LEU A 135 2.36 7.74 13.19
CA LEU A 135 2.54 9.07 13.74
C LEU A 135 1.24 9.87 13.68
N ASP A 136 0.93 10.56 14.78
CA ASP A 136 -0.13 11.56 14.86
C ASP A 136 0.48 12.95 14.60
N LEU A 137 0.47 13.36 13.33
CA LEU A 137 1.04 14.62 12.88
C LEU A 137 -0.06 15.61 12.49
N PRO A 138 0.00 16.88 12.94
CA PRO A 138 -1.03 17.87 12.63
C PRO A 138 -1.34 17.99 11.13
N GLY A 139 -2.61 17.77 10.80
CA GLY A 139 -3.17 17.92 9.47
C GLY A 139 -3.09 16.67 8.58
N PHE A 140 -2.24 15.69 8.89
CA PHE A 140 -2.22 14.42 8.17
C PHE A 140 -3.44 13.57 8.52
N ASP A 141 -4.06 12.96 7.51
CA ASP A 141 -5.08 11.92 7.72
C ASP A 141 -4.42 10.67 8.35
N TYR A 142 -3.21 10.36 7.88
CA TYR A 142 -2.31 9.37 8.44
C TYR A 142 -0.87 9.68 8.04
N PHE A 143 0.07 9.27 8.88
CA PHE A 143 1.48 9.25 8.54
C PHE A 143 2.10 7.99 9.15
N GLN A 144 2.76 7.20 8.32
CA GLN A 144 3.39 5.95 8.68
C GLN A 144 4.87 6.03 8.30
N LEU A 145 5.74 5.56 9.19
CA LEU A 145 7.17 5.42 8.89
C LEU A 145 7.56 3.97 9.10
N ASN A 146 7.90 3.30 8.00
CA ASN A 146 8.33 1.91 8.00
C ASN A 146 9.83 1.85 7.72
N THR A 147 10.56 1.04 8.46
CA THR A 147 11.99 0.78 8.21
C THR A 147 12.17 -0.71 8.08
N TYR A 148 12.74 -1.14 6.97
CA TYR A 148 12.85 -2.55 6.61
C TYR A 148 14.31 -2.93 6.41
N TYR A 149 14.64 -4.15 6.84
CA TYR A 149 15.70 -4.90 6.19
C TYR A 149 15.11 -5.61 4.97
N ARG A 150 15.61 -5.28 3.79
CA ARG A 150 15.19 -5.76 2.47
C ARG A 150 16.14 -6.84 1.99
N HIS A 151 15.60 -7.94 1.46
CA HIS A 151 16.35 -9.01 0.84
C HIS A 151 15.68 -9.45 -0.47
N ALA A 152 16.43 -9.47 -1.57
CA ALA A 152 15.94 -10.00 -2.83
C ALA A 152 16.21 -11.52 -2.89
N ASP A 153 15.18 -12.27 -3.21
CA ASP A 153 15.22 -13.74 -3.35
C ASP A 153 15.64 -14.08 -4.77
N THR A 154 16.96 -14.04 -4.97
CA THR A 154 17.60 -14.35 -6.25
C THR A 154 18.44 -15.63 -6.15
N PRO A 155 18.56 -16.43 -7.22
CA PRO A 155 19.30 -17.71 -7.18
C PRO A 155 20.78 -17.58 -6.79
N ASP A 156 21.39 -16.44 -7.07
CA ASP A 156 22.78 -16.10 -6.76
C ASP A 156 22.97 -15.51 -5.35
N GLY A 157 21.87 -15.23 -4.64
CA GLY A 157 21.86 -14.59 -3.33
C GLY A 157 22.18 -13.10 -3.44
N SER A 158 21.24 -12.26 -3.01
CA SER A 158 21.48 -10.82 -2.91
C SER A 158 21.90 -10.42 -1.48
N ARG A 159 22.83 -9.48 -1.38
CA ARG A 159 23.07 -8.79 -0.10
C ARG A 159 21.84 -7.98 0.26
N GLY A 160 21.40 -8.07 1.52
CA GLY A 160 20.29 -7.26 1.98
C GLY A 160 20.67 -5.80 2.19
N SER A 161 19.68 -4.93 2.13
CA SER A 161 19.81 -3.48 2.26
C SER A 161 18.76 -2.93 3.22
N TRP A 162 18.97 -1.71 3.71
CA TRP A 162 17.95 -1.03 4.49
C TRP A 162 17.05 -0.22 3.57
N GLN A 163 15.74 -0.27 3.79
CA GLN A 163 14.77 0.59 3.12
C GLN A 163 13.97 1.38 4.14
N ILE A 164 13.79 2.66 3.89
CA ILE A 164 12.97 3.56 4.70
C ILE A 164 11.79 4.00 3.85
N THR A 165 10.58 3.72 4.33
CA THR A 165 9.32 3.94 3.61
C THR A 165 8.32 4.77 4.42
N PRO A 166 8.38 6.11 4.33
CA PRO A 166 7.31 6.99 4.74
C PRO A 166 6.09 6.83 3.81
N VAL A 167 4.89 6.78 4.39
CA VAL A 167 3.62 6.78 3.67
C VAL A 167 2.70 7.80 4.34
N TRP A 168 1.99 8.62 3.56
CA TRP A 168 1.17 9.70 4.12
C TRP A 168 -0.11 9.92 3.33
N GLY A 169 -1.07 10.55 3.99
CA GLY A 169 -2.27 11.13 3.37
C GLY A 169 -2.62 12.46 4.01
N TYR A 170 -3.05 13.41 3.19
CA TYR A 170 -3.42 14.75 3.61
C TYR A 170 -4.59 15.26 2.75
N THR A 171 -5.72 15.57 3.40
CA THR A 171 -6.94 16.03 2.73
C THR A 171 -7.18 17.52 2.95
N LEU A 172 -7.36 18.26 1.86
CA LEU A 172 -7.65 19.69 1.84
C LEU A 172 -9.03 19.97 1.25
N ALA A 173 -9.81 20.83 1.89
CA ALA A 173 -11.04 21.33 1.29
C ALA A 173 -10.71 22.22 0.07
N ALA A 174 -11.41 22.00 -1.05
CA ALA A 174 -11.25 22.75 -2.29
C ALA A 174 -12.60 22.93 -3.00
N GLY A 175 -13.19 24.13 -2.89
CA GLY A 175 -14.46 24.43 -3.51
C GLY A 175 -15.60 23.57 -2.96
N LYS A 176 -16.25 22.79 -3.82
CA LYS A 176 -17.35 21.89 -3.44
C LYS A 176 -16.88 20.52 -2.93
N SER A 177 -15.59 20.23 -3.03
CA SER A 177 -15.04 18.92 -2.74
C SER A 177 -13.72 19.01 -1.99
N ASP A 178 -12.95 17.92 -1.98
CA ASP A 178 -11.67 17.81 -1.32
C ASP A 178 -10.58 17.41 -2.33
N ILE A 179 -9.34 17.83 -2.05
CA ILE A 179 -8.12 17.34 -2.68
C ILE A 179 -7.44 16.41 -1.68
N LEU A 180 -7.19 15.17 -2.10
CA LEU A 180 -6.36 14.20 -1.40
C LEU A 180 -4.94 14.24 -1.97
N ILE A 181 -3.96 14.46 -1.09
CA ILE A 181 -2.54 14.37 -1.38
C ILE A 181 -1.98 13.22 -0.55
N ASP A 182 -1.71 12.09 -1.18
CA ASP A 182 -1.17 10.89 -0.54
C ASP A 182 -0.02 10.32 -1.35
N GLY A 183 0.70 9.35 -0.79
CA GLY A 183 1.78 8.69 -1.49
C GLY A 183 2.82 8.13 -0.53
N TYR A 184 3.95 7.74 -1.13
CA TYR A 184 5.05 7.13 -0.40
C TYR A 184 6.40 7.60 -0.93
N ILE A 185 7.42 7.35 -0.12
CA ILE A 185 8.81 7.34 -0.55
C ILE A 185 9.34 5.93 -0.29
N ASP A 186 10.09 5.35 -1.22
CA ASP A 186 10.97 4.23 -0.95
C ASP A 186 12.41 4.67 -1.08
N TRP A 187 13.12 4.66 0.04
CA TRP A 187 14.54 4.98 0.07
C TRP A 187 15.35 3.76 0.44
N VAL A 188 15.94 3.12 -0.56
CA VAL A 188 16.88 2.00 -0.37
C VAL A 188 18.26 2.57 -0.12
N VAL A 189 18.74 2.40 1.10
CA VAL A 189 20.04 2.84 1.59
C VAL A 189 21.04 1.73 1.35
N ASP A 190 21.57 1.65 0.12
CA ASP A 190 22.62 0.69 -0.24
C ASP A 190 23.79 1.32 -1.02
N ASN A 191 24.90 1.63 -0.35
CA ASN A 191 26.00 2.37 -0.98
C ASN A 191 27.32 1.60 -1.15
N ASP A 192 27.42 0.34 -0.70
CA ASP A 192 28.73 -0.34 -0.60
C ASP A 192 28.77 -1.76 -1.18
N GLY A 193 29.46 -1.99 -2.30
CA GLY A 193 29.82 -3.35 -2.77
C GLY A 193 29.10 -3.81 -4.04
N ALA A 194 29.13 -5.12 -4.30
CA ALA A 194 28.44 -5.72 -5.44
C ALA A 194 26.95 -5.92 -5.10
N GLY A 195 26.05 -5.37 -5.92
CA GLY A 195 24.60 -5.42 -5.73
C GLY A 195 23.86 -4.21 -6.32
N PRO A 196 22.54 -4.11 -6.12
CA PRO A 196 21.76 -2.94 -6.50
C PRO A 196 22.28 -1.67 -5.81
N HIS A 197 22.33 -0.56 -6.54
CA HIS A 197 22.73 0.74 -6.02
C HIS A 197 21.61 1.36 -5.16
N ALA A 198 21.99 2.22 -4.22
CA ALA A 198 21.06 3.05 -3.47
C ALA A 198 20.15 3.79 -4.45
N ASN A 199 18.87 3.79 -4.15
CA ASN A 199 17.88 4.40 -5.00
C ASN A 199 16.77 5.02 -4.15
N PHE A 200 16.06 5.97 -4.75
CA PHE A 200 15.07 6.77 -4.07
C PHE A 200 13.89 6.98 -5.00
N HIS A 201 12.72 6.50 -4.60
CA HIS A 201 11.47 6.68 -5.33
C HIS A 201 10.52 7.52 -4.50
N PHE A 202 10.10 8.68 -5.02
CA PHE A 202 9.07 9.53 -4.46
C PHE A 202 7.86 9.51 -5.39
N ASN A 203 6.72 9.04 -4.88
CA ASN A 203 5.56 8.74 -5.70
C ASN A 203 4.24 9.32 -5.13
N PRO A 204 4.11 10.65 -4.98
CA PRO A 204 2.88 11.26 -4.53
C PRO A 204 1.78 11.26 -5.60
N GLN A 205 0.55 11.18 -5.16
CA GLN A 205 -0.65 11.44 -5.94
C GLN A 205 -1.33 12.71 -5.43
N ILE A 206 -1.89 13.50 -6.36
CA ILE A 206 -2.74 14.64 -6.06
C ILE A 206 -4.06 14.40 -6.77
N LYS A 207 -5.13 14.23 -5.99
CA LYS A 207 -6.41 13.71 -6.45
C LYS A 207 -7.54 14.62 -5.99
N TYR A 208 -8.43 15.01 -6.89
CA TYR A 208 -9.67 15.71 -6.54
C TYR A 208 -10.81 14.70 -6.43
N ASP A 209 -11.57 14.75 -5.33
CA ASP A 209 -12.74 13.89 -5.13
C ASP A 209 -13.87 14.35 -6.06
N LEU A 210 -13.87 13.82 -7.28
CA LEU A 210 -14.92 14.07 -8.27
C LEU A 210 -16.26 13.47 -7.84
N GLY A 211 -16.25 12.37 -7.08
CA GLY A 211 -17.47 11.79 -6.53
C GLY A 211 -18.24 12.81 -5.70
N LYS A 212 -17.59 13.41 -4.70
CA LYS A 212 -18.19 14.48 -3.89
C LYS A 212 -18.52 15.74 -4.70
N ALA A 213 -17.69 16.13 -5.67
CA ALA A 213 -17.95 17.30 -6.52
C ALA A 213 -19.19 17.17 -7.42
N LEU A 214 -19.55 15.93 -7.77
CA LEU A 214 -20.70 15.56 -8.62
C LEU A 214 -21.92 15.10 -7.80
N ASP A 215 -21.93 15.33 -6.49
CA ASP A 215 -22.97 14.90 -5.55
C ASP A 215 -23.18 13.36 -5.54
N TRP A 216 -22.15 12.59 -5.89
CA TRP A 216 -22.10 11.13 -5.68
C TRP A 216 -21.54 10.82 -4.29
N LYS A 217 -21.31 9.53 -3.98
CA LYS A 217 -20.68 9.15 -2.72
C LYS A 217 -19.26 9.76 -2.66
N ALA A 218 -19.00 10.52 -1.60
CA ALA A 218 -17.66 11.06 -1.35
C ALA A 218 -16.62 9.95 -1.26
N LYS A 219 -15.39 10.26 -1.67
CA LYS A 219 -14.23 9.37 -1.70
C LYS A 219 -14.38 8.15 -2.61
N GLN A 220 -15.39 8.13 -3.47
CA GLN A 220 -15.65 6.99 -4.37
C GLN A 220 -14.93 7.14 -5.70
N PHE A 221 -14.78 8.36 -6.21
CA PHE A 221 -14.23 8.61 -7.53
C PHE A 221 -13.28 9.80 -7.50
N TYR A 222 -12.03 9.54 -7.88
CA TYR A 222 -10.98 10.55 -7.95
C TYR A 222 -10.46 10.67 -9.37
N ALA A 223 -10.14 11.91 -9.75
CA ALA A 223 -9.26 12.17 -10.87
C ALA A 223 -8.13 13.09 -10.42
N GLY A 224 -6.97 12.95 -11.05
CA GLY A 224 -5.82 13.74 -10.67
C GLY A 224 -4.58 13.30 -11.40
N ILE A 225 -3.46 13.40 -10.71
CA ILE A 225 -2.15 13.04 -11.22
C ILE A 225 -1.38 12.22 -10.20
N GLU A 226 -0.43 11.45 -10.69
CA GLU A 226 0.64 10.86 -9.90
C GLU A 226 1.97 11.40 -10.41
N TYR A 227 2.82 11.86 -9.51
CA TYR A 227 4.17 12.27 -9.84
C TYR A 227 5.12 11.15 -9.43
N SER A 228 6.03 10.77 -10.33
CA SER A 228 6.98 9.70 -10.11
C SER A 228 8.40 10.24 -10.33
N TYR A 229 9.10 10.46 -9.22
CA TYR A 229 10.52 10.76 -9.24
C TYR A 229 11.30 9.55 -8.72
N TRP A 230 12.15 8.96 -9.55
CA TRP A 230 12.97 7.82 -9.15
C TRP A 230 14.42 8.08 -9.50
N LYS A 231 15.25 8.27 -8.49
CA LYS A 231 16.70 8.36 -8.65
C LYS A 231 17.31 6.96 -8.65
N ASP A 232 18.18 6.68 -9.61
CA ASP A 232 18.85 5.37 -9.78
C ASP A 232 17.82 4.23 -9.86
N LYS A 233 16.84 4.36 -10.76
CA LYS A 233 15.67 3.46 -10.87
C LYS A 233 16.09 1.98 -10.98
N TYR A 234 15.34 1.12 -10.30
CA TYR A 234 15.63 -0.31 -10.12
C TYR A 234 16.99 -0.62 -9.45
N GLY A 235 17.59 0.36 -8.77
CA GLY A 235 18.94 0.23 -8.23
C GLY A 235 20.02 0.22 -9.31
N ILE A 236 19.71 0.71 -10.51
CA ILE A 236 20.69 0.86 -11.59
C ILE A 236 21.31 2.24 -11.48
N ARG A 237 22.63 2.27 -11.25
CA ARG A 237 23.38 3.52 -11.11
C ARG A 237 23.28 4.37 -12.37
N ASN A 238 22.88 5.62 -12.19
CA ASN A 238 22.83 6.61 -13.25
C ASN A 238 24.23 6.92 -13.81
N SER A 239 24.32 7.08 -15.12
CA SER A 239 25.57 7.39 -15.81
C SER A 239 25.36 8.33 -16.98
N ARG A 240 26.45 8.79 -17.59
CA ARG A 240 26.39 9.62 -18.80
C ARG A 240 25.79 8.86 -20.00
N ASP A 241 26.02 7.55 -20.07
CA ASP A 241 25.66 6.73 -21.22
C ASP A 241 24.30 6.03 -21.05
N PHE A 242 23.78 6.01 -19.82
CA PHE A 242 22.50 5.42 -19.47
C PHE A 242 21.88 6.22 -18.33
N ASP A 243 20.87 7.02 -18.67
CA ASP A 243 20.06 7.74 -17.70
C ASP A 243 19.13 6.75 -17.01
N THR A 244 19.11 6.77 -15.69
CA THR A 244 18.22 5.94 -14.88
C THR A 244 17.39 6.76 -13.92
N ASN A 245 17.49 8.10 -14.00
CA ASN A 245 16.65 8.98 -13.22
C ASN A 245 15.33 9.19 -13.94
N GLN A 246 14.24 8.80 -13.30
CA GLN A 246 12.90 9.05 -13.78
C GLN A 246 12.34 10.32 -13.16
N ASN A 247 11.66 11.12 -13.98
CA ASN A 247 10.92 12.30 -13.57
C ASN A 247 9.74 12.50 -14.52
N LEU A 248 8.55 12.06 -14.11
CA LEU A 248 7.35 12.14 -14.95
C LEU A 248 6.08 12.32 -14.13
N THR A 249 5.00 12.66 -14.83
CA THR A 249 3.66 12.77 -14.26
C THR A 249 2.71 11.87 -15.04
N ASN A 250 1.99 11.00 -14.33
CA ASN A 250 0.89 10.21 -14.87
C ASN A 250 -0.42 10.98 -14.69
N LEU A 251 -1.32 10.87 -15.67
CA LEU A 251 -2.74 11.13 -15.47
C LEU A 251 -3.35 9.97 -14.67
N LEU A 252 -4.21 10.29 -13.71
CA LEU A 252 -4.78 9.32 -12.78
C LEU A 252 -6.29 9.41 -12.73
N VAL A 253 -6.95 8.25 -12.79
CA VAL A 253 -8.35 8.07 -12.39
C VAL A 253 -8.43 6.89 -11.43
N LYS A 254 -9.12 7.06 -10.30
CA LYS A 254 -9.23 6.03 -9.24
C LYS A 254 -10.67 5.89 -8.76
N VAL A 255 -11.12 4.65 -8.58
CA VAL A 255 -12.46 4.31 -8.08
C VAL A 255 -12.33 3.41 -6.86
N HIS A 256 -13.07 3.71 -5.78
CA HIS A 256 -13.21 2.88 -4.59
C HIS A 256 -14.56 2.13 -4.58
N PHE A 257 -14.60 0.90 -4.07
CA PHE A 257 -15.81 0.06 -4.05
C PHE A 257 -15.95 -0.85 -2.82
#